data_AF-A0A1Q8G4V3-F1
#
_entry.id   AF-A0A1Q8G4V3-F1
#
_cell.length_a   1.000
_cell.length_b   1.000
_cell.length_c   1.000
_cell.angle_alpha   90.00
_cell.angle_beta   90.00
_cell.angle_gamma   90.00
#
_symmetry.space_group_name_H-M   'P 1'
#
loop_
_entity.id
_entity.type
_entity.pdbx_description
1 polymer ?
#
loop_
_entity_poly.entity_id
_entity_poly.type
_entity_poly.pdbx_seq_one_letter_code
_entity_poly.pdbx_strand_id
1 'polypeptide(L)'
;MATNDSPLSVAASRSLLLDLDNGGGGGSGNLSITGPISEGSTVSVSPTDGNFGDFDGVVVQYARGDEGANNDPIEGEAATLGAQGTLGTFVIGLGADSSGEHLLFSNANTRPGRSMSLRRRSNNGGSNRNGGFGYGGGRSDQKLFISYWRYSKSGSYSISDVNWKDYYVFGNGTSGASLTEVPQPILHVPAGQSAYAMGANLSGSDSNVFSNAGWSLGSDTEDKWQRWDTLVVLNTPGVSDGVCRVWRDRTVGIEDESFMWQPGNMNVNCTGWKNYRLGYMDINYNGAIRDYTDSYVATTEARVEIGNASTWDACTHTEILPVSETDWSSTSISNVVLDSAGLGSLSGNYLYVIKSDGTPYNQNGEPL
;
A
#
# COMPACT_ATOMS: atom_id res chain seq x y z
N MET A 1 -5.67 23.51 -64.22
CA MET A 1 -5.82 24.19 -62.92
C MET A 1 -6.58 23.25 -62.01
N ALA A 2 -5.89 22.55 -61.13
CA ALA A 2 -6.46 21.71 -60.09
C ALA A 2 -5.72 22.07 -58.80
N THR A 3 -6.45 22.58 -57.81
CA THR A 3 -5.91 22.91 -56.49
C THR A 3 -6.34 21.82 -55.53
N ASN A 4 -5.35 21.07 -55.04
CA ASN A 4 -5.48 20.13 -53.93
C ASN A 4 -5.57 20.93 -52.63
N ASP A 5 -6.72 20.88 -51.96
CA ASP A 5 -6.84 21.29 -50.56
C ASP A 5 -6.75 20.05 -49.67
N SER A 6 -5.63 19.94 -48.95
CA SER A 6 -5.46 19.00 -47.85
C SER A 6 -6.01 19.64 -46.56
N PRO A 7 -6.76 18.93 -45.71
CA PRO A 7 -7.18 19.46 -44.42
C PRO A 7 -6.03 19.42 -43.41
N LEU A 8 -5.71 20.59 -42.86
CA LEU A 8 -4.86 20.77 -41.68
C LEU A 8 -5.59 20.20 -40.44
N SER A 9 -5.10 19.09 -39.89
CA SER A 9 -5.49 18.63 -38.54
C SER A 9 -4.72 19.43 -37.50
N VAL A 10 -5.38 20.38 -36.83
CA VAL A 10 -4.83 21.07 -35.67
C VAL A 10 -5.13 20.23 -34.43
N ALA A 11 -4.11 19.57 -33.90
CA ALA A 11 -4.12 19.04 -32.54
C ALA A 11 -4.13 20.25 -31.58
N ALA A 12 -5.27 20.50 -30.93
CA ALA A 12 -5.40 21.59 -29.97
C ALA A 12 -4.81 21.16 -28.62
N SER A 13 -3.56 21.55 -28.33
CA SER A 13 -3.07 21.60 -26.96
C SER A 13 -3.69 22.82 -26.28
N ARG A 14 -4.74 22.60 -25.49
CA ARG A 14 -5.31 23.67 -24.65
C ARG A 14 -4.60 23.67 -23.30
N SER A 15 -3.60 24.53 -23.14
CA SER A 15 -3.18 24.97 -21.80
C SER A 15 -4.14 26.07 -21.35
N LEU A 16 -5.22 25.66 -20.68
CA LEU A 16 -6.15 26.59 -20.04
C LEU A 16 -5.69 26.79 -18.58
N LEU A 17 -4.76 27.71 -18.36
CA LEU A 17 -4.48 28.21 -17.01
C LEU A 17 -5.62 29.16 -16.62
N LEU A 18 -6.64 28.62 -15.93
CA LEU A 18 -7.65 29.42 -15.26
C LEU A 18 -7.31 29.46 -13.77
N ASP A 19 -6.55 30.49 -13.39
CA ASP A 19 -6.18 30.73 -11.99
C ASP A 19 -7.36 31.37 -11.25
N LEU A 20 -8.18 30.54 -10.60
CA LEU A 20 -9.24 30.98 -9.70
C LEU A 20 -8.73 30.81 -8.27
N ASP A 21 -7.96 31.79 -7.82
CA ASP A 21 -7.53 31.91 -6.43
C ASP A 21 -8.75 32.17 -5.53
N ASN A 22 -9.17 31.13 -4.79
CA ASN A 22 -10.22 31.20 -3.79
C ASN A 22 -9.56 31.11 -2.42
N GLY A 23 -9.31 32.29 -1.83
CA GLY A 23 -8.47 32.47 -0.66
C GLY A 23 -8.84 31.60 0.55
N GLY A 24 -7.80 31.06 1.19
CA GLY A 24 -7.94 30.32 2.44
C GLY A 24 -6.64 29.66 2.93
N GLY A 25 -5.60 30.46 3.20
CA GLY A 25 -4.56 30.16 4.21
C GLY A 25 -3.93 28.75 4.22
N GLY A 26 -3.30 28.36 3.12
CA GLY A 26 -2.36 27.25 3.01
C GLY A 26 -1.69 27.38 1.65
N GLY A 27 -0.35 27.30 1.57
CA GLY A 27 0.40 27.63 0.35
C GLY A 27 -0.23 26.99 -0.90
N SER A 28 -0.79 27.82 -1.78
CA SER A 28 -1.49 27.41 -2.99
C SER A 28 -0.50 27.06 -4.10
N GLY A 29 0.29 26.02 -3.87
CA GLY A 29 1.00 25.38 -4.97
C GLY A 29 -0.05 24.80 -5.91
N ASN A 30 -0.23 25.37 -7.10
CA ASN A 30 -1.00 24.69 -8.13
C ASN A 30 -0.12 23.62 -8.78
N LEU A 31 -0.74 22.61 -9.36
CA LEU A 31 -0.03 21.63 -10.20
C LEU A 31 -0.22 22.00 -11.67
N SER A 32 0.70 21.57 -12.50
CA SER A 32 0.57 21.59 -13.95
C SER A 32 0.73 20.17 -14.45
N ILE A 33 -0.26 19.68 -15.19
CA ILE A 33 -0.21 18.39 -15.88
C ILE A 33 0.11 18.65 -17.35
N THR A 34 1.20 18.03 -17.82
CA THR A 34 1.60 18.07 -19.22
C THR A 34 1.52 16.67 -19.82
N GLY A 35 0.72 16.52 -20.87
CA GLY A 35 0.49 15.25 -21.56
C GLY A 35 -0.99 15.07 -21.90
N PRO A 36 -1.33 14.00 -22.64
CA PRO A 36 -2.73 13.62 -22.85
C PRO A 36 -3.35 13.15 -21.54
N ILE A 37 -4.55 13.64 -21.22
CA ILE A 37 -5.31 13.20 -20.04
C ILE A 37 -6.36 12.18 -20.48
N SER A 38 -6.00 10.90 -20.40
CA SER A 38 -6.83 9.76 -20.81
C SER A 38 -6.39 8.51 -20.06
N GLU A 39 -7.28 7.53 -19.91
CA GLU A 39 -6.93 6.28 -19.22
C GLU A 39 -5.71 5.59 -19.87
N GLY A 40 -4.75 5.19 -19.05
CA GLY A 40 -3.50 4.55 -19.47
C GLY A 40 -2.46 5.48 -20.11
N SER A 41 -2.73 6.79 -20.22
CA SER A 41 -1.75 7.72 -20.76
C SER A 41 -0.70 8.13 -19.72
N THR A 42 0.45 8.53 -20.25
CA THR A 42 1.57 9.04 -19.46
C THR A 42 1.56 10.56 -19.44
N VAL A 43 1.66 11.15 -18.25
CA VAL A 43 1.76 12.60 -18.03
C VAL A 43 3.00 12.95 -17.19
N SER A 44 3.40 14.21 -17.27
CA SER A 44 4.32 14.84 -16.32
C SER A 44 3.54 15.80 -15.43
N VAL A 45 3.86 15.80 -14.14
CA VAL A 45 3.27 16.68 -13.13
C VAL A 45 4.36 17.60 -12.60
N SER A 46 4.14 18.91 -12.60
CA SER A 46 5.08 19.89 -12.05
C SER A 46 4.36 20.86 -11.12
N PRO A 47 5.03 21.36 -10.06
CA PRO A 47 4.49 22.40 -9.21
C PRO A 47 4.61 23.75 -9.93
N THR A 48 3.59 24.61 -9.84
CA THR A 48 3.62 25.94 -10.48
C THR A 48 4.56 26.90 -9.77
N ASP A 49 4.85 26.69 -8.48
CA ASP A 49 5.84 27.47 -7.72
C ASP A 49 7.28 26.99 -7.91
N GLY A 50 7.46 25.88 -8.65
CA GLY A 50 8.74 25.33 -9.04
C GLY A 50 9.39 24.34 -8.07
N ASN A 51 8.77 23.93 -6.96
CA ASN A 51 9.36 22.90 -6.09
C ASN A 51 8.35 22.03 -5.30
N PHE A 52 8.38 20.70 -5.47
CA PHE A 52 7.64 19.71 -4.66
C PHE A 52 8.27 19.45 -3.28
N GLY A 53 9.55 19.79 -3.14
CA GLY A 53 10.43 19.19 -2.13
C GLY A 53 10.97 17.84 -2.61
N ASP A 54 11.83 17.23 -1.79
CA ASP A 54 12.41 15.94 -2.10
C ASP A 54 11.43 14.80 -1.80
N PHE A 55 11.42 13.76 -2.65
CA PHE A 55 10.73 12.49 -2.36
C PHE A 55 11.22 11.87 -1.04
N ASP A 56 12.51 12.10 -0.73
CA ASP A 56 13.23 11.70 0.50
C ASP A 56 13.00 10.24 0.89
N GLY A 57 12.84 9.37 -0.13
CA GLY A 57 12.43 8.00 0.07
C GLY A 57 12.71 7.10 -1.11
N VAL A 58 12.17 5.88 -1.02
CA VAL A 58 12.29 4.81 -2.01
C VAL A 58 10.96 4.10 -2.14
N VAL A 59 10.53 3.79 -3.36
CA VAL A 59 9.45 2.82 -3.61
C VAL A 59 10.07 1.43 -3.53
N VAL A 60 9.76 0.72 -2.45
CA VAL A 60 10.31 -0.61 -2.18
C VAL A 60 9.62 -1.66 -3.03
N GLN A 61 8.30 -1.54 -3.19
CA GLN A 61 7.50 -2.51 -3.92
C GLN A 61 6.23 -1.85 -4.46
N TYR A 62 5.88 -2.16 -5.69
CA TYR A 62 4.52 -2.05 -6.18
C TYR A 62 4.10 -3.32 -6.93
N ALA A 63 2.98 -3.91 -6.53
CA ALA A 63 2.43 -5.14 -7.13
C ALA A 63 0.94 -5.01 -7.42
N ARG A 64 0.54 -5.35 -8.65
CA ARG A 64 -0.86 -5.36 -9.09
C ARG A 64 -1.41 -6.78 -9.15
N GLY A 65 -2.72 -6.90 -9.02
CA GLY A 65 -3.40 -8.18 -9.13
C GLY A 65 -3.41 -8.77 -10.55
N ASP A 66 -3.15 -7.98 -11.58
CA ASP A 66 -3.33 -8.32 -13.01
C ASP A 66 -2.05 -8.67 -13.77
N GLU A 67 -0.99 -8.99 -13.04
CA GLU A 67 0.33 -9.33 -13.60
C GLU A 67 0.40 -10.76 -14.17
N GLY A 68 -0.53 -11.66 -13.84
CA GLY A 68 -0.53 -13.06 -14.29
C GLY A 68 -1.90 -13.62 -14.68
N ALA A 69 -1.93 -14.85 -15.21
CA ALA A 69 -3.17 -15.49 -15.64
C ALA A 69 -3.91 -16.16 -14.48
N ASN A 70 -5.21 -16.42 -14.66
CA ASN A 70 -6.04 -16.95 -13.58
C ASN A 70 -5.64 -18.36 -13.13
N ASN A 71 -5.39 -18.48 -11.82
CA ASN A 71 -4.82 -19.63 -11.12
C ASN A 71 -3.34 -19.90 -11.40
N ASP A 72 -2.62 -18.95 -12.00
CA ASP A 72 -1.16 -19.04 -12.06
C ASP A 72 -0.58 -18.79 -10.66
N PRO A 73 0.44 -19.56 -10.24
CA PRO A 73 1.16 -19.29 -9.00
C PRO A 73 1.91 -17.97 -9.08
N ILE A 74 1.86 -17.21 -8.00
CA ILE A 74 2.70 -16.03 -7.82
C ILE A 74 4.06 -16.54 -7.34
N GLU A 75 4.90 -17.01 -8.25
CA GLU A 75 6.23 -17.57 -7.96
C GLU A 75 7.32 -16.90 -8.80
N GLY A 76 8.25 -16.20 -8.14
CA GLY A 76 9.41 -15.59 -8.81
C GLY A 76 9.08 -14.47 -9.81
N GLU A 77 7.83 -14.01 -9.86
CA GLU A 77 7.45 -12.78 -10.60
C GLU A 77 8.25 -11.59 -10.08
N ALA A 78 8.41 -10.52 -10.86
CA ALA A 78 9.10 -9.29 -10.46
C ALA A 78 8.08 -8.20 -10.09
N ALA A 79 8.37 -7.35 -9.09
CA ALA A 79 7.49 -6.22 -8.77
C ALA A 79 7.37 -5.34 -10.01
N THR A 80 6.18 -4.81 -10.28
CA THR A 80 6.00 -3.86 -11.39
C THR A 80 6.91 -2.64 -11.24
N LEU A 81 7.11 -2.14 -10.02
CA LEU A 81 8.04 -1.04 -9.70
C LEU A 81 8.73 -1.26 -8.34
N GLY A 82 9.99 -0.83 -8.24
CA GLY A 82 10.81 -0.84 -7.01
C GLY A 82 12.26 -1.27 -7.24
N ALA A 83 13.11 -1.12 -6.21
CA ALA A 83 14.50 -1.57 -6.26
C ALA A 83 14.57 -3.03 -6.74
N GLN A 84 15.51 -3.35 -7.64
CA GLN A 84 15.75 -4.69 -8.18
C GLN A 84 16.20 -5.72 -7.12
N GLY A 85 15.40 -5.94 -6.09
CA GLY A 85 15.20 -7.28 -5.59
C GLY A 85 14.17 -7.92 -6.51
N THR A 86 14.41 -9.15 -6.95
CA THR A 86 13.32 -10.03 -7.40
C THR A 86 12.15 -9.82 -6.44
N LEU A 87 10.89 -9.77 -6.93
CA LEU A 87 9.75 -10.04 -6.04
C LEU A 87 10.05 -11.44 -5.54
N GLY A 88 10.68 -11.48 -4.37
CA GLY A 88 10.98 -12.71 -3.74
C GLY A 88 9.60 -13.24 -3.46
N THR A 89 9.21 -14.31 -4.12
CA THR A 89 8.56 -15.35 -3.35
C THR A 89 9.50 -15.73 -2.23
N PHE A 90 9.45 -14.94 -1.15
CA PHE A 90 9.78 -15.42 0.15
C PHE A 90 8.61 -16.28 0.60
N VAL A 91 8.45 -17.41 -0.10
CA VAL A 91 7.93 -18.61 0.54
C VAL A 91 8.90 -18.80 1.70
N ILE A 92 8.50 -18.50 2.93
CA ILE A 92 9.19 -19.10 4.07
C ILE A 92 9.16 -20.58 3.76
N GLY A 93 10.34 -21.12 3.46
CA GLY A 93 10.50 -22.43 2.89
C GLY A 93 9.73 -23.42 3.73
N LEU A 94 8.68 -23.95 3.13
CA LEU A 94 8.14 -25.26 3.42
C LEU A 94 7.38 -25.73 2.16
N GLY A 95 8.04 -25.65 1.00
CA GLY A 95 7.62 -26.22 -0.29
C GLY A 95 6.33 -25.65 -0.88
N ALA A 96 6.24 -25.61 -2.21
CA ALA A 96 5.01 -26.08 -2.83
C ALA A 96 4.80 -27.49 -2.28
N ASP A 97 4.06 -27.63 -1.19
CA ASP A 97 3.63 -28.96 -0.80
C ASP A 97 2.66 -29.42 -1.88
N SER A 98 2.58 -30.73 -2.08
CA SER A 98 1.66 -31.33 -3.03
C SER A 98 0.18 -31.09 -2.68
N SER A 99 -0.15 -30.26 -1.67
CA SER A 99 -1.52 -29.98 -1.22
C SER A 99 -2.20 -28.82 -1.99
N GLY A 100 -1.47 -28.11 -2.87
CA GLY A 100 -2.05 -27.09 -3.74
C GLY A 100 -2.38 -25.78 -3.05
N GLU A 101 -1.70 -25.47 -1.94
CA GLU A 101 -1.79 -24.19 -1.25
C GLU A 101 -0.85 -23.15 -1.87
N HIS A 102 -1.32 -22.46 -2.90
CA HIS A 102 -0.53 -21.42 -3.58
C HIS A 102 -1.12 -20.02 -3.34
N LEU A 103 -0.25 -19.03 -3.33
CA LEU A 103 -0.60 -17.66 -3.70
C LEU A 103 -0.83 -17.66 -5.21
N LEU A 104 -2.00 -17.23 -5.64
CA LEU A 104 -2.42 -17.32 -7.03
C LEU A 104 -2.92 -15.98 -7.51
N PHE A 105 -2.72 -15.69 -8.79
CA PHE A 105 -3.55 -14.68 -9.46
C PHE A 105 -4.99 -15.24 -9.57
N SER A 106 -6.00 -14.47 -9.19
CA SER A 106 -7.40 -14.91 -9.22
C SER A 106 -8.37 -13.87 -9.75
N ASN A 107 -9.28 -14.29 -10.63
CA ASN A 107 -10.42 -13.48 -11.10
C ASN A 107 -11.72 -13.73 -10.30
N ALA A 108 -11.67 -14.53 -9.23
CA ALA A 108 -12.88 -14.93 -8.53
C ALA A 108 -13.43 -13.85 -7.59
N ASN A 109 -12.58 -12.96 -7.09
CA ASN A 109 -13.00 -11.69 -6.48
C ASN A 109 -12.09 -10.61 -7.06
N THR A 110 -12.64 -9.71 -7.89
CA THR A 110 -11.87 -8.61 -8.46
C THR A 110 -12.39 -7.29 -7.93
N ARG A 111 -11.49 -6.32 -7.84
CA ARG A 111 -11.82 -4.94 -7.54
C ARG A 111 -12.35 -4.27 -8.81
N PRO A 112 -13.30 -3.33 -8.74
CA PRO A 112 -13.68 -2.53 -9.91
C PRO A 112 -12.44 -1.96 -10.62
N GLY A 113 -12.40 -2.09 -11.95
CA GLY A 113 -11.25 -1.70 -12.79
C GLY A 113 -10.05 -2.64 -12.79
N ARG A 114 -10.08 -3.75 -12.03
CA ARG A 114 -9.07 -4.79 -12.07
C ARG A 114 -9.66 -6.08 -12.65
N SER A 115 -8.88 -6.76 -13.46
CA SER A 115 -9.26 -8.06 -14.07
C SER A 115 -8.96 -9.24 -13.15
N MET A 116 -8.10 -9.04 -12.15
CA MET A 116 -7.50 -10.06 -11.31
C MET A 116 -7.16 -9.51 -9.91
N SER A 117 -6.78 -10.40 -9.01
CA SER A 117 -6.32 -10.12 -7.65
C SER A 117 -5.23 -11.12 -7.24
N LEU A 118 -4.43 -10.75 -6.24
CA LEU A 118 -3.51 -11.65 -5.56
C LEU A 118 -4.28 -12.40 -4.47
N ARG A 119 -4.56 -13.68 -4.71
CA ARG A 119 -5.37 -14.52 -3.81
C ARG A 119 -4.49 -15.39 -2.93
N ARG A 120 -4.82 -15.43 -1.65
CA ARG A 120 -4.45 -16.55 -0.77
C ARG A 120 -5.68 -17.35 -0.40
N ARG A 121 -5.63 -18.65 -0.70
CA ARG A 121 -6.62 -19.65 -0.29
C ARG A 121 -5.95 -20.67 0.63
N SER A 122 -6.50 -20.88 1.83
CA SER A 122 -6.14 -22.04 2.66
C SER A 122 -6.99 -23.25 2.24
N ASN A 123 -6.35 -24.42 2.09
CA ASN A 123 -7.05 -25.66 1.78
C ASN A 123 -7.46 -26.34 3.08
N ASN A 124 -8.71 -26.82 3.14
CA ASN A 124 -9.19 -27.58 4.28
C ASN A 124 -8.40 -28.89 4.43
N GLY A 125 -7.51 -28.97 5.42
CA GLY A 125 -6.92 -30.25 5.86
C GLY A 125 -5.40 -30.34 5.89
N GLY A 126 -4.66 -29.28 5.54
CA GLY A 126 -3.20 -29.22 5.70
C GLY A 126 -2.77 -28.66 7.05
N SER A 127 -1.58 -29.03 7.53
CA SER A 127 -0.91 -28.33 8.63
C SER A 127 -0.55 -26.92 8.16
N ASN A 128 -1.49 -26.00 8.40
CA ASN A 128 -1.47 -24.58 8.03
C ASN A 128 -0.08 -23.95 8.06
N ARG A 129 0.37 -23.46 6.90
CA ARG A 129 1.66 -22.76 6.76
C ARG A 129 1.43 -21.28 6.48
N ASN A 130 2.24 -20.47 7.15
CA ASN A 130 2.37 -19.05 6.87
C ASN A 130 2.70 -18.85 5.39
N GLY A 131 1.88 -18.07 4.68
CA GLY A 131 2.05 -17.79 3.26
C GLY A 131 1.62 -16.36 2.96
N GLY A 132 2.53 -15.58 2.40
CA GLY A 132 2.30 -14.22 1.95
C GLY A 132 3.23 -13.85 0.81
N PHE A 133 2.90 -12.77 0.11
CA PHE A 133 3.73 -12.16 -0.92
C PHE A 133 4.28 -10.84 -0.39
N GLY A 134 5.38 -10.37 -0.94
CA GLY A 134 6.00 -9.12 -0.51
C GLY A 134 7.44 -9.06 -0.94
N TYR A 135 8.22 -8.21 -0.28
CA TYR A 135 9.65 -8.08 -0.55
C TYR A 135 10.48 -8.71 0.57
N GLY A 136 11.63 -9.27 0.22
CA GLY A 136 12.58 -9.80 1.19
C GLY A 136 14.02 -9.68 0.70
N GLY A 137 14.88 -9.09 1.54
CA GLY A 137 16.32 -9.07 1.34
C GLY A 137 16.82 -7.88 0.51
N GLY A 138 17.85 -7.18 1.03
CA GLY A 138 18.59 -6.14 0.33
C GLY A 138 18.49 -4.75 0.96
N ARG A 139 17.39 -4.44 1.65
CA ARG A 139 17.16 -3.14 2.30
C ARG A 139 16.87 -3.27 3.79
N SER A 140 17.15 -2.19 4.52
CA SER A 140 16.92 -2.07 5.95
C SER A 140 16.51 -0.62 6.22
N ASP A 141 15.21 -0.35 6.22
CA ASP A 141 14.67 1.00 6.31
C ASP A 141 14.02 1.21 7.69
N GLN A 142 14.22 2.37 8.33
CA GLN A 142 13.65 2.64 9.66
C GLN A 142 12.17 3.06 9.61
N LYS A 143 11.72 3.55 8.45
CA LYS A 143 10.36 3.99 8.18
C LYS A 143 9.82 3.20 7.00
N LEU A 144 8.59 2.72 7.10
CA LEU A 144 7.84 2.15 5.99
C LEU A 144 6.42 2.72 5.97
N PHE A 145 5.97 3.13 4.79
CA PHE A 145 4.58 3.31 4.45
C PHE A 145 4.14 2.13 3.56
N ILE A 146 3.03 1.50 3.93
CA ILE A 146 2.47 0.33 3.28
C ILE A 146 1.04 0.68 2.92
N SER A 147 0.65 0.49 1.67
CA SER A 147 -0.72 0.67 1.19
C SER A 147 -1.13 -0.54 0.36
N TYR A 148 -2.36 -1.01 0.50
CA TYR A 148 -2.90 -2.07 -0.35
C TYR A 148 -4.42 -2.07 -0.32
N TRP A 149 -5.02 -2.62 -1.37
CA TRP A 149 -6.44 -2.98 -1.35
C TRP A 149 -6.61 -4.42 -0.90
N ARG A 150 -7.62 -4.66 -0.07
CA ARG A 150 -7.95 -5.99 0.45
C ARG A 150 -9.44 -6.27 0.35
N TYR A 151 -9.77 -7.50 -0.03
CA TYR A 151 -11.08 -8.13 0.17
C TYR A 151 -10.92 -9.34 1.09
N SER A 152 -11.81 -9.47 2.08
CA SER A 152 -11.87 -10.65 2.97
C SER A 152 -13.27 -11.24 2.89
N LYS A 153 -13.39 -12.55 2.62
CA LYS A 153 -14.69 -13.20 2.55
C LYS A 153 -15.25 -13.49 3.94
N SER A 154 -16.54 -13.19 4.16
CA SER A 154 -17.19 -13.53 5.43
C SER A 154 -17.30 -15.03 5.69
N GLY A 155 -17.33 -15.39 6.97
CA GLY A 155 -17.50 -16.77 7.44
C GLY A 155 -16.36 -17.72 7.05
N SER A 156 -15.22 -17.18 6.62
CA SER A 156 -14.11 -17.96 6.10
C SER A 156 -13.08 -18.36 7.17
N TYR A 157 -13.25 -17.92 8.43
CA TYR A 157 -12.37 -18.27 9.55
C TYR A 157 -13.10 -18.13 10.91
N SER A 158 -12.48 -18.62 12.00
CA SER A 158 -12.88 -18.36 13.39
C SER A 158 -11.75 -17.67 14.14
N ILE A 159 -12.03 -16.50 14.74
CA ILE A 159 -11.09 -15.76 15.61
C ILE A 159 -11.06 -16.27 17.06
N SER A 160 -11.85 -17.29 17.41
CA SER A 160 -11.95 -17.77 18.81
C SER A 160 -10.59 -18.15 19.41
N ASP A 161 -9.73 -18.77 18.61
CA ASP A 161 -8.52 -19.43 19.11
C ASP A 161 -7.23 -19.03 18.37
N VAL A 162 -7.35 -18.17 17.34
CA VAL A 162 -6.20 -17.74 16.53
C VAL A 162 -6.29 -16.26 16.18
N ASN A 163 -5.12 -15.61 16.16
CA ASN A 163 -5.01 -14.25 15.69
C ASN A 163 -5.36 -14.21 14.21
N TRP A 164 -6.12 -13.24 13.73
CA TRP A 164 -6.31 -12.94 12.31
C TRP A 164 -5.27 -11.91 11.88
N LYS A 165 -4.31 -12.22 11.00
CA LYS A 165 -3.19 -11.32 10.69
C LYS A 165 -3.22 -10.90 9.22
N ASP A 166 -3.19 -9.60 8.93
CA ASP A 166 -3.28 -9.09 7.55
C ASP A 166 -1.93 -9.10 6.85
N TYR A 167 -0.90 -8.60 7.54
CA TYR A 167 0.48 -8.61 7.06
C TYR A 167 1.47 -8.72 8.23
N TYR A 168 2.72 -9.01 7.89
CA TYR A 168 3.88 -8.89 8.77
C TYR A 168 4.93 -8.00 8.15
N VAL A 169 5.60 -7.21 8.97
CA VAL A 169 6.92 -6.67 8.67
C VAL A 169 7.92 -7.39 9.57
N PHE A 170 9.12 -7.65 9.11
CA PHE A 170 10.19 -8.22 9.91
C PHE A 170 11.40 -7.28 9.93
N GLY A 171 11.88 -6.99 11.13
CA GLY A 171 13.12 -6.26 11.37
C GLY A 171 14.35 -7.07 10.98
N ASN A 172 15.50 -6.41 10.87
CA ASN A 172 16.79 -7.06 10.66
C ASN A 172 17.48 -7.50 11.96
N GLY A 173 16.85 -7.25 13.11
CA GLY A 173 17.33 -7.65 14.42
C GLY A 173 17.20 -9.16 14.67
N THR A 174 17.99 -9.65 15.63
CA THR A 174 17.90 -11.01 16.17
C THR A 174 17.70 -10.91 17.68
N SER A 175 16.67 -11.54 18.24
CA SER A 175 16.50 -11.65 19.70
C SER A 175 16.82 -13.06 20.17
N GLY A 176 17.92 -13.22 20.92
CA GLY A 176 18.22 -14.46 21.65
C GLY A 176 18.09 -15.75 20.83
N ALA A 177 17.82 -16.87 21.50
CA ALA A 177 17.99 -18.22 20.94
C ALA A 177 16.86 -18.74 20.02
N SER A 178 15.86 -17.95 19.59
CA SER A 178 14.77 -18.53 18.77
C SER A 178 14.00 -17.61 17.82
N LEU A 179 14.05 -16.28 17.99
CA LEU A 179 13.37 -15.36 17.08
C LEU A 179 14.41 -14.58 16.25
N THR A 180 14.51 -14.99 14.99
CA THR A 180 15.17 -14.20 13.95
C THR A 180 14.18 -13.20 13.38
N GLU A 181 14.64 -12.01 12.99
CA GLU A 181 13.84 -11.01 12.28
C GLU A 181 12.80 -10.27 13.16
N VAL A 182 13.28 -9.61 14.22
CA VAL A 182 12.49 -8.77 15.13
C VAL A 182 12.93 -7.29 15.04
N PRO A 183 12.05 -6.33 15.38
CA PRO A 183 10.63 -6.50 15.72
C PRO A 183 9.76 -6.93 14.55
N GLN A 184 8.51 -7.28 14.85
CA GLN A 184 7.54 -7.72 13.86
C GLN A 184 6.24 -6.93 13.98
N PRO A 185 6.09 -5.80 13.26
CA PRO A 185 4.82 -5.12 13.13
C PRO A 185 3.77 -6.01 12.48
N ILE A 186 2.60 -6.11 13.09
CA ILE A 186 1.47 -6.90 12.58
C ILE A 186 0.18 -6.13 12.76
N LEU A 187 -0.47 -5.82 11.64
CA LEU A 187 -1.89 -5.48 11.65
C LEU A 187 -2.71 -6.76 11.77
N HIS A 188 -3.49 -6.89 12.84
CA HIS A 188 -4.22 -8.11 13.13
C HIS A 188 -5.48 -7.88 13.96
N VAL A 189 -6.26 -8.92 14.15
CA VAL A 189 -7.33 -9.03 15.15
C VAL A 189 -6.89 -10.14 16.09
N PRO A 190 -6.55 -9.84 17.37
CA PRO A 190 -6.05 -10.87 18.29
C PRO A 190 -7.09 -11.97 18.54
N ALA A 191 -6.62 -13.16 18.90
CA ALA A 191 -7.49 -14.29 19.25
C ALA A 191 -8.47 -13.88 20.37
N GLY A 192 -9.73 -14.26 20.20
CA GLY A 192 -10.83 -13.90 21.12
C GLY A 192 -11.26 -12.43 21.06
N GLN A 193 -10.65 -11.60 20.21
CA GLN A 193 -11.03 -10.21 20.01
C GLN A 193 -11.75 -10.02 18.67
N SER A 194 -12.57 -8.98 18.55
CA SER A 194 -13.18 -8.59 17.27
C SER A 194 -12.55 -7.35 16.64
N ALA A 195 -11.78 -6.57 17.41
CA ALA A 195 -11.23 -5.30 16.96
C ALA A 195 -9.83 -5.46 16.33
N TYR A 196 -9.58 -4.68 15.28
CA TYR A 196 -8.24 -4.57 14.70
C TYR A 196 -7.27 -3.91 15.69
N ALA A 197 -6.03 -4.35 15.67
CA ALA A 197 -4.93 -3.81 16.44
C ALA A 197 -3.63 -3.85 15.63
N MET A 198 -2.73 -2.94 15.97
CA MET A 198 -1.32 -3.08 15.64
C MET A 198 -0.60 -3.68 16.84
N GLY A 199 0.21 -4.70 16.62
CA GLY A 199 1.10 -5.25 17.65
C GLY A 199 2.54 -5.37 17.15
N ALA A 200 3.46 -5.47 18.10
CA ALA A 200 4.80 -5.99 17.87
C ALA A 200 4.82 -7.43 18.36
N ASN A 201 5.01 -8.41 17.47
CA ASN A 201 5.12 -9.81 17.88
C ASN A 201 6.47 -10.06 18.58
N LEU A 202 6.48 -9.73 19.87
CA LEU A 202 7.62 -9.82 20.77
C LEU A 202 7.25 -10.76 21.91
N SER A 203 8.15 -11.67 22.26
CA SER A 203 7.95 -12.57 23.40
C SER A 203 7.85 -11.75 24.70
N GLY A 204 6.66 -11.62 25.27
CA GLY A 204 6.44 -11.11 26.64
C GLY A 204 5.96 -9.66 26.77
N SER A 205 5.59 -8.98 25.68
CA SER A 205 4.94 -7.67 25.75
C SER A 205 3.88 -7.55 24.64
N ASP A 206 2.65 -7.95 24.94
CA ASP A 206 1.49 -7.72 24.05
C ASP A 206 1.09 -6.23 24.10
N SER A 207 1.93 -5.36 23.56
CA SER A 207 1.58 -3.95 23.34
C SER A 207 0.75 -3.86 22.06
N ASN A 208 -0.49 -4.33 22.14
CA ASN A 208 -1.48 -4.12 21.08
C ASN A 208 -2.08 -2.72 21.24
N VAL A 209 -2.00 -1.90 20.19
CA VAL A 209 -2.77 -0.67 20.07
C VAL A 209 -4.00 -0.98 19.22
N PHE A 210 -5.13 -1.07 19.90
CA PHE A 210 -6.42 -1.36 19.27
C PHE A 210 -6.96 -0.15 18.53
N SER A 211 -7.76 -0.42 17.51
CA SER A 211 -8.41 0.62 16.73
C SER A 211 -9.43 1.40 17.58
N ASN A 212 -9.34 2.73 17.53
CA ASN A 212 -10.30 3.65 18.15
C ASN A 212 -11.47 4.02 17.22
N ALA A 213 -11.38 3.69 15.93
CA ALA A 213 -12.41 3.95 14.93
C ALA A 213 -13.48 2.84 14.84
N GLY A 214 -13.49 1.92 15.81
CA GLY A 214 -14.48 0.85 15.92
C GLY A 214 -14.37 -0.22 14.84
N TRP A 215 -13.19 -0.37 14.21
CA TRP A 215 -13.01 -1.36 13.15
C TRP A 215 -13.08 -2.76 13.73
N SER A 216 -14.16 -3.46 13.42
CA SER A 216 -14.34 -4.85 13.77
C SER A 216 -14.21 -5.77 12.57
N LEU A 217 -13.72 -6.97 12.83
CA LEU A 217 -13.77 -8.04 11.87
C LEU A 217 -15.22 -8.53 11.73
N GLY A 218 -15.71 -8.61 10.49
CA GLY A 218 -17.12 -8.90 10.21
C GLY A 218 -17.72 -7.87 9.26
N SER A 219 -18.93 -7.38 9.57
CA SER A 219 -19.69 -6.48 8.70
C SER A 219 -18.93 -5.22 8.27
N ASP A 220 -17.95 -4.76 9.06
CA ASP A 220 -17.20 -3.56 8.74
C ASP A 220 -16.10 -3.80 7.70
N THR A 221 -15.55 -5.02 7.63
CA THR A 221 -14.31 -5.31 6.89
C THR A 221 -14.36 -6.52 5.96
N GLU A 222 -15.45 -7.29 6.01
CA GLU A 222 -15.69 -8.45 5.15
C GLU A 222 -16.62 -8.11 3.99
N ASP A 223 -16.52 -8.92 2.94
CA ASP A 223 -17.30 -8.88 1.70
C ASP A 223 -17.31 -7.52 0.99
N LYS A 224 -16.22 -6.77 1.14
CA LYS A 224 -15.99 -5.51 0.43
C LYS A 224 -14.49 -5.27 0.22
N TRP A 225 -14.17 -4.53 -0.82
CA TRP A 225 -12.81 -4.01 -1.04
C TRP A 225 -12.59 -2.78 -0.16
N GLN A 226 -11.46 -2.76 0.54
CA GLN A 226 -11.05 -1.64 1.37
C GLN A 226 -9.59 -1.34 1.12
N ARG A 227 -9.23 -0.07 1.17
CA ARG A 227 -7.84 0.35 1.17
C ARG A 227 -7.35 0.42 2.60
N TRP A 228 -6.21 -0.20 2.84
CA TRP A 228 -5.50 -0.14 4.11
C TRP A 228 -4.18 0.56 3.87
N ASP A 229 -3.89 1.57 4.69
CA ASP A 229 -2.60 2.24 4.71
C ASP A 229 -1.99 2.07 6.10
N THR A 230 -0.68 1.92 6.19
CA THR A 230 0.04 1.79 7.46
C THR A 230 1.39 2.48 7.38
N LEU A 231 1.66 3.33 8.37
CA LEU A 231 2.97 3.90 8.63
C LEU A 231 3.56 3.24 9.87
N VAL A 232 4.78 2.69 9.73
CA VAL A 232 5.59 2.23 10.85
C VAL A 232 6.93 2.94 10.86
N VAL A 233 7.32 3.50 12.01
CA VAL A 233 8.63 4.09 12.25
C VAL A 233 9.26 3.38 13.44
N LEU A 234 10.45 2.82 13.24
CA LEU A 234 11.20 2.11 14.25
C LEU A 234 11.59 3.07 15.39
N ASN A 235 11.46 2.61 16.63
CA ASN A 235 11.86 3.36 17.81
C ASN A 235 13.38 3.21 18.06
N THR A 236 13.97 4.18 18.76
CA THR A 236 15.27 4.03 19.40
C THR A 236 15.18 2.90 20.44
N PRO A 237 16.13 1.94 20.48
CA PRO A 237 16.06 0.83 21.43
C PRO A 237 15.87 1.29 22.88
N GLY A 238 14.82 0.80 23.53
CA GLY A 238 14.46 1.15 24.90
C GLY A 238 13.77 2.51 25.11
N VAL A 239 13.50 3.26 24.04
CA VAL A 239 12.76 4.53 24.08
C VAL A 239 11.41 4.35 23.38
N SER A 240 10.36 4.94 23.95
CA SER A 240 9.02 5.01 23.37
C SER A 240 8.90 6.18 22.39
N ASP A 241 9.61 6.11 21.27
CA ASP A 241 9.65 7.13 20.20
C ASP A 241 9.37 6.57 18.80
N GLY A 242 8.85 5.34 18.71
CA GLY A 242 8.40 4.76 17.45
C GLY A 242 6.99 5.22 17.09
N VAL A 243 6.64 5.08 15.81
CA VAL A 243 5.32 5.48 15.30
C VAL A 243 4.61 4.27 14.72
N CYS A 244 3.32 4.18 15.01
CA CYS A 244 2.36 3.34 14.31
C CYS A 244 1.16 4.21 13.93
N ARG A 245 0.81 4.27 12.64
CA ARG A 245 -0.48 4.78 12.18
C ARG A 245 -1.10 3.85 11.17
N VAL A 246 -2.40 3.59 11.28
CA VAL A 246 -3.16 2.76 10.33
C VAL A 246 -4.40 3.52 9.90
N TRP A 247 -4.62 3.54 8.59
CA TRP A 247 -5.82 4.06 7.97
C TRP A 247 -6.58 2.95 7.27
N ARG A 248 -7.90 3.08 7.26
CA ARG A 248 -8.79 2.28 6.43
C ARG A 248 -9.68 3.24 5.66
N ASP A 249 -9.66 3.16 4.34
CA ASP A 249 -10.40 4.05 3.45
C ASP A 249 -10.19 5.52 3.85
N ARG A 250 -8.92 5.91 4.01
CA ARG A 250 -8.43 7.24 4.45
C ARG A 250 -8.81 7.68 5.87
N THR A 251 -9.58 6.89 6.60
CA THR A 251 -9.92 7.18 8.00
C THR A 251 -8.82 6.65 8.92
N VAL A 252 -8.23 7.47 9.78
CA VAL A 252 -7.32 7.01 10.83
C VAL A 252 -8.10 6.15 11.82
N GLY A 253 -7.56 5.00 12.20
CA GLY A 253 -8.17 4.18 13.25
C GLY A 253 -7.19 3.63 14.27
N ILE A 254 -5.89 3.60 13.99
CA ILE A 254 -4.85 3.28 14.97
C ILE A 254 -3.80 4.37 14.83
N GLU A 255 -3.40 4.99 15.93
CA GLU A 255 -2.35 6.01 15.96
C GLU A 255 -1.66 5.97 17.33
N ASP A 256 -0.34 5.78 17.32
CA ASP A 256 0.53 5.84 18.49
C ASP A 256 1.91 6.35 18.06
N GLU A 257 2.28 7.55 18.50
CA GLU A 257 3.59 8.18 18.24
C GLU A 257 4.64 7.86 19.31
N SER A 258 4.31 6.96 20.23
CA SER A 258 5.17 6.49 21.33
C SER A 258 5.32 4.96 21.33
N PHE A 259 5.04 4.33 20.18
CA PHE A 259 4.99 2.89 20.05
C PHE A 259 6.38 2.28 20.21
N MET A 260 6.52 1.31 21.11
CA MET A 260 7.80 0.68 21.41
C MET A 260 7.96 -0.63 20.63
N TRP A 261 8.54 -0.56 19.44
CA TRP A 261 8.88 -1.77 18.67
C TRP A 261 10.04 -2.55 19.27
N GLN A 262 10.98 -1.87 19.94
CA GLN A 262 12.20 -2.43 20.51
C GLN A 262 12.31 -2.08 21.99
N PRO A 263 11.70 -2.89 22.88
CA PRO A 263 11.96 -2.80 24.31
C PRO A 263 13.45 -2.91 24.65
N GLY A 264 13.94 -2.07 25.56
CA GLY A 264 15.37 -1.96 25.89
C GLY A 264 15.95 -3.18 26.62
N ASN A 265 15.07 -4.06 27.12
CA ASN A 265 15.45 -5.36 27.71
C ASN A 265 15.59 -6.46 26.65
N MET A 266 15.19 -6.23 25.41
CA MET A 266 15.48 -7.14 24.32
C MET A 266 16.90 -6.85 23.84
N ASN A 267 17.75 -7.88 23.79
CA ASN A 267 19.04 -7.82 23.11
C ASN A 267 18.82 -7.78 21.57
N VAL A 268 17.98 -6.86 21.10
CA VAL A 268 17.63 -6.65 19.70
C VAL A 268 18.19 -5.31 19.31
N ASN A 269 19.16 -5.34 18.40
CA ASN A 269 19.62 -4.15 17.72
C ASN A 269 19.08 -4.21 16.29
N CYS A 270 17.79 -3.92 16.12
CA CYS A 270 17.21 -3.74 14.79
C CYS A 270 17.56 -2.33 14.32
N THR A 271 18.15 -2.23 13.14
CA THR A 271 18.47 -0.95 12.50
C THR A 271 17.51 -0.62 11.37
N GLY A 272 16.57 -1.53 11.05
CA GLY A 272 15.52 -1.29 10.07
C GLY A 272 14.73 -2.54 9.70
N TRP A 273 13.65 -2.32 8.96
CA TRP A 273 12.76 -3.32 8.41
C TRP A 273 13.35 -3.89 7.13
N LYS A 274 13.40 -5.23 7.02
CA LYS A 274 14.05 -5.92 5.88
C LYS A 274 13.13 -6.80 5.06
N ASN A 275 11.93 -7.08 5.57
CA ASN A 275 11.00 -8.01 4.95
C ASN A 275 9.58 -7.57 5.24
N TYR A 276 8.74 -7.52 4.21
CA TYR A 276 7.31 -7.30 4.33
C TYR A 276 6.59 -8.48 3.69
N ARG A 277 5.53 -8.95 4.33
CA ARG A 277 4.72 -10.08 3.86
C ARG A 277 3.26 -9.75 4.05
N LEU A 278 2.54 -9.60 2.95
CA LEU A 278 1.09 -9.47 2.89
C LEU A 278 0.47 -10.87 2.71
N GLY A 279 -0.42 -11.29 3.60
CA GLY A 279 -1.07 -12.60 3.51
C GLY A 279 -1.37 -13.29 4.85
N TYR A 280 -1.82 -14.55 4.77
CA TYR A 280 -2.15 -15.38 5.94
C TYR A 280 -0.89 -15.91 6.62
N MET A 281 -0.63 -15.41 7.81
CA MET A 281 0.61 -15.65 8.54
C MET A 281 0.32 -16.17 9.97
N ASP A 282 -0.62 -17.11 10.06
CA ASP A 282 -0.88 -17.91 11.27
C ASP A 282 -1.47 -19.29 10.94
N ILE A 283 -1.55 -20.15 11.96
CA ILE A 283 -2.10 -21.50 11.90
C ILE A 283 -3.64 -21.47 11.99
N ASN A 284 -4.31 -22.51 11.44
CA ASN A 284 -5.75 -22.81 11.58
C ASN A 284 -6.77 -21.97 10.79
N TYR A 285 -6.38 -21.33 9.69
CA TYR A 285 -7.31 -20.59 8.82
C TYR A 285 -8.03 -21.45 7.77
N ASN A 286 -8.62 -22.56 8.17
CA ASN A 286 -9.30 -23.47 7.25
C ASN A 286 -10.42 -22.76 6.48
N GLY A 287 -10.26 -22.67 5.15
CA GLY A 287 -11.25 -22.10 4.24
C GLY A 287 -11.23 -20.58 4.09
N ALA A 288 -10.23 -19.92 4.70
CA ALA A 288 -10.12 -18.46 4.66
C ALA A 288 -9.74 -17.97 3.26
N ILE A 289 -10.44 -16.95 2.77
CA ILE A 289 -10.21 -16.34 1.44
C ILE A 289 -9.92 -14.86 1.62
N ARG A 290 -8.73 -14.45 1.17
CA ARG A 290 -8.35 -13.06 1.02
C ARG A 290 -7.77 -12.81 -0.36
N ASP A 291 -8.17 -11.66 -0.89
CA ASP A 291 -7.72 -11.14 -2.16
C ASP A 291 -7.11 -9.77 -1.92
N TYR A 292 -6.01 -9.49 -2.61
CA TYR A 292 -5.26 -8.26 -2.50
C TYR A 292 -4.98 -7.68 -3.88
N THR A 293 -4.78 -6.38 -3.98
CA THR A 293 -4.29 -5.74 -5.21
C THR A 293 -3.66 -4.39 -4.87
N ASP A 294 -2.92 -3.83 -5.81
CA ASP A 294 -2.34 -2.49 -5.74
C ASP A 294 -1.54 -2.27 -4.44
N SER A 295 -0.70 -3.25 -4.09
CA SER A 295 0.17 -3.16 -2.92
C SER A 295 1.31 -2.21 -3.24
N TYR A 296 1.45 -1.14 -2.47
CA TYR A 296 2.51 -0.14 -2.53
C TYR A 296 3.28 -0.13 -1.21
N VAL A 297 4.61 -0.20 -1.26
CA VAL A 297 5.46 -0.05 -0.09
C VAL A 297 6.54 0.97 -0.43
N ALA A 298 6.71 1.96 0.45
CA ALA A 298 7.73 2.98 0.32
C ALA A 298 8.36 3.32 1.68
N THR A 299 9.49 4.02 1.68
CA THR A 299 10.14 4.48 2.92
C THR A 299 9.61 5.82 3.43
N THR A 300 8.75 6.47 2.66
CA THR A 300 8.01 7.68 3.04
C THR A 300 6.56 7.58 2.56
N GLU A 301 5.74 8.54 2.97
CA GLU A 301 4.35 8.61 2.51
C GLU A 301 4.23 9.29 1.13
N ALA A 302 5.34 9.71 0.52
CA ALA A 302 5.31 10.40 -0.77
C ALA A 302 4.78 9.48 -1.87
N ARG A 303 3.87 10.01 -2.70
CA ARG A 303 3.20 9.30 -3.81
C ARG A 303 2.35 10.24 -4.64
N VAL A 304 1.94 9.80 -5.82
CA VAL A 304 0.90 10.46 -6.62
C VAL A 304 -0.41 9.68 -6.46
N GLU A 305 -1.52 10.38 -6.32
CA GLU A 305 -2.84 9.75 -6.25
C GLU A 305 -3.86 10.40 -7.19
N ILE A 306 -4.85 9.62 -7.62
CA ILE A 306 -6.11 10.14 -8.18
C ILE A 306 -7.18 10.04 -7.09
N GLY A 307 -7.96 11.11 -6.90
CA GLY A 307 -9.08 11.16 -5.96
C GLY A 307 -10.40 11.60 -6.59
N ASN A 308 -11.49 11.26 -5.91
CA ASN A 308 -12.87 11.46 -6.38
C ASN A 308 -13.51 12.80 -5.96
N ALA A 309 -12.74 13.71 -5.36
CA ALA A 309 -13.22 15.02 -4.94
C ALA A 309 -12.20 16.09 -5.34
N SER A 310 -12.62 17.35 -5.43
CA SER A 310 -11.74 18.46 -5.81
C SER A 310 -10.78 18.88 -4.71
N THR A 311 -11.02 18.47 -3.46
CA THR A 311 -10.11 18.71 -2.34
C THR A 311 -9.70 17.41 -1.66
N TRP A 312 -8.46 17.35 -1.18
CA TRP A 312 -7.89 16.14 -0.58
C TRP A 312 -8.69 15.71 0.66
N ASP A 313 -9.08 16.67 1.51
CA ASP A 313 -9.87 16.39 2.72
C ASP A 313 -11.29 15.87 2.39
N ALA A 314 -11.84 16.18 1.22
CA ALA A 314 -13.14 15.68 0.78
C ALA A 314 -13.07 14.34 0.04
N CYS A 315 -11.87 13.86 -0.31
CA CYS A 315 -11.71 12.60 -1.01
C CYS A 315 -12.13 11.44 -0.10
N THR A 316 -13.08 10.64 -0.59
CA THR A 316 -13.53 9.39 0.08
C THR A 316 -12.95 8.15 -0.58
N HIS A 317 -12.38 8.29 -1.77
CA HIS A 317 -11.72 7.21 -2.51
C HIS A 317 -10.51 7.80 -3.22
N THR A 318 -9.35 7.14 -3.09
CA THR A 318 -8.17 7.47 -3.88
C THR A 318 -7.40 6.24 -4.37
N GLU A 319 -6.75 6.38 -5.51
CA GLU A 319 -5.87 5.39 -6.15
C GLU A 319 -4.44 5.88 -6.15
N ILE A 320 -3.48 5.04 -5.74
CA ILE A 320 -2.06 5.35 -5.91
C ILE A 320 -1.70 5.14 -7.38
N LEU A 321 -1.13 6.17 -8.00
CA LEU A 321 -0.41 6.05 -9.26
C LEU A 321 1.05 5.73 -8.94
N PRO A 322 1.53 4.52 -9.23
CA PRO A 322 2.89 4.16 -8.88
C PRO A 322 3.86 4.92 -9.80
N VAL A 323 4.89 5.51 -9.20
CA VAL A 323 5.92 6.27 -9.91
C VAL A 323 7.29 5.78 -9.46
N SER A 324 8.24 5.62 -10.38
CA SER A 324 9.61 5.27 -10.02
C SER A 324 10.28 6.42 -9.29
N GLU A 325 11.19 6.12 -8.36
CA GLU A 325 12.05 7.14 -7.72
C GLU A 325 12.79 8.00 -8.74
N THR A 326 13.28 7.39 -9.82
CA THR A 326 14.04 8.10 -10.86
C THR A 326 13.18 9.07 -11.68
N ASP A 327 11.87 8.90 -11.64
CA ASP A 327 10.93 9.79 -12.33
C ASP A 327 10.53 10.98 -11.44
N TRP A 328 10.85 10.93 -10.14
CA TRP A 328 10.61 12.00 -9.19
C TRP A 328 11.84 12.92 -9.10
N SER A 329 11.61 14.21 -9.23
CA SER A 329 12.59 15.26 -8.93
C SER A 329 11.95 16.30 -8.02
N SER A 330 12.76 17.20 -7.47
CA SER A 330 12.24 18.32 -6.69
C SER A 330 11.35 19.25 -7.52
N THR A 331 11.39 19.22 -8.86
CA THR A 331 10.64 20.17 -9.71
C THR A 331 9.64 19.50 -10.66
N SER A 332 9.61 18.17 -10.73
CA SER A 332 8.73 17.44 -11.63
C SER A 332 8.61 15.97 -11.23
N ILE A 333 7.46 15.38 -11.52
CA ILE A 333 7.25 13.95 -11.52
C ILE A 333 6.93 13.55 -12.95
N SER A 334 7.83 12.81 -13.58
CA SER A 334 7.67 12.34 -14.95
C SER A 334 7.02 10.96 -14.99
N ASN A 335 6.63 10.52 -16.19
CA ASN A 335 6.14 9.16 -16.45
C ASN A 335 4.97 8.68 -15.57
N VAL A 336 4.12 9.60 -15.09
CA VAL A 336 2.94 9.25 -14.31
C VAL A 336 1.90 8.62 -15.24
N VAL A 337 1.65 7.32 -15.08
CA VAL A 337 0.60 6.63 -15.85
C VAL A 337 -0.74 6.82 -15.15
N LEU A 338 -1.70 7.45 -15.83
CA LEU A 338 -3.04 7.64 -15.32
C LEU A 338 -3.80 6.32 -15.36
N ASP A 339 -4.17 5.81 -14.19
CA ASP A 339 -4.91 4.57 -13.99
C ASP A 339 -6.00 4.83 -12.95
N SER A 340 -7.24 4.95 -13.41
CA SER A 340 -8.37 5.26 -12.53
C SER A 340 -8.86 4.05 -11.74
N ALA A 341 -8.45 2.83 -12.12
CA ALA A 341 -8.82 1.57 -11.47
C ALA A 341 -10.28 1.54 -10.98
N GLY A 342 -10.52 1.79 -9.69
CA GLY A 342 -11.84 1.75 -9.07
C GLY A 342 -12.70 3.01 -9.18
N LEU A 343 -12.18 4.11 -9.71
CA LEU A 343 -12.86 5.40 -9.83
C LEU A 343 -13.71 5.55 -11.11
N GLY A 344 -13.65 4.58 -12.03
CA GLY A 344 -14.44 4.58 -13.25
C GLY A 344 -13.79 5.38 -14.38
N SER A 345 -14.24 6.60 -14.64
CA SER A 345 -13.65 7.48 -15.68
C SER A 345 -12.82 8.58 -15.04
N LEU A 346 -11.74 9.03 -15.68
CA LEU A 346 -10.95 10.17 -15.20
C LEU A 346 -11.74 11.47 -15.04
N SER A 347 -12.77 11.70 -15.88
CA SER A 347 -13.58 12.92 -15.80
C SER A 347 -14.27 13.04 -14.43
N GLY A 348 -14.01 14.16 -13.75
CA GLY A 348 -14.53 14.43 -12.41
C GLY A 348 -13.65 13.89 -11.27
N ASN A 349 -12.49 13.31 -11.61
CA ASN A 349 -11.43 13.00 -10.66
C ASN A 349 -10.31 14.05 -10.70
N TYR A 350 -9.45 13.99 -9.70
CA TYR A 350 -8.41 14.99 -9.47
C TYR A 350 -7.10 14.31 -9.09
N LEU A 351 -5.98 14.82 -9.61
CA LEU A 351 -4.64 14.36 -9.29
C LEU A 351 -4.10 15.11 -8.07
N TYR A 352 -3.49 14.35 -7.17
CA TYR A 352 -2.82 14.82 -5.97
C TYR A 352 -1.37 14.35 -5.94
N VAL A 353 -0.49 15.20 -5.45
CA VAL A 353 0.87 14.83 -5.07
C VAL A 353 0.95 14.87 -3.55
N ILE A 354 1.35 13.76 -2.93
CA ILE A 354 1.53 13.64 -1.48
C ILE A 354 3.02 13.72 -1.17
N LYS A 355 3.37 14.51 -0.17
CA LYS A 355 4.74 14.72 0.29
C LYS A 355 5.21 13.57 1.18
N SER A 356 6.51 13.57 1.50
CA SER A 356 7.16 12.55 2.33
C SER A 356 6.62 12.45 3.77
N ASP A 357 5.99 13.53 4.25
CA ASP A 357 5.31 13.66 5.55
C ASP A 357 3.83 13.25 5.53
N GLY A 358 3.30 12.82 4.37
CA GLY A 358 1.91 12.38 4.21
C GLY A 358 0.91 13.49 3.94
N THR A 359 1.33 14.76 3.99
CA THR A 359 0.45 15.88 3.66
C THR A 359 0.41 16.12 2.15
N PRO A 360 -0.73 16.53 1.59
CA PRO A 360 -0.79 16.85 0.17
C PRO A 360 0.08 18.08 -0.11
N TYR A 361 0.74 18.10 -1.27
CA TYR A 361 1.43 19.28 -1.78
C TYR A 361 0.46 20.45 -1.91
N ASN A 362 -0.77 20.17 -2.35
CA ASN A 362 -1.86 21.13 -2.43
C ASN A 362 -3.20 20.53 -2.00
N GLN A 363 -4.01 21.31 -1.27
CA GLN A 363 -5.31 20.83 -0.81
C GLN A 363 -6.33 20.70 -1.95
N ASN A 364 -6.22 21.53 -2.99
CA ASN A 364 -7.06 21.45 -4.19
C ASN A 364 -6.37 20.55 -5.21
N GLY A 365 -7.04 19.49 -5.66
CA GLY A 365 -6.47 18.58 -6.65
C GLY A 365 -6.52 19.19 -8.06
N GLU A 366 -5.65 18.72 -8.95
CA GLU A 366 -5.64 19.14 -10.34
C GLU A 366 -6.65 18.31 -11.15
N PRO A 367 -7.63 18.92 -11.85
CA PRO A 367 -8.65 18.18 -12.59
C PRO A 367 -8.08 17.27 -13.69
N LEU A 368 -8.67 16.09 -13.85
CA LEU A 368 -8.37 15.13 -14.93
C LEU A 368 -9.50 15.03 -15.98
#